data_AF-A0A7X9FKJ5-F1
#
_entry.id   AF-A0A7X9FKJ5-F1
#
_cell.length_a   1.000
_cell.length_b   1.000
_cell.length_c   1.000
_cell.angle_alpha   90.00
_cell.angle_beta   90.00
_cell.angle_gamma   90.00
#
_symmetry.space_group_name_H-M   'P 1'
#
loop_
_entity.id
_entity.type
_entity.pdbx_description
1 polymer ?
#
loop_
_entity_poly.entity_id
_entity_poly.type
_entity_poly.pdbx_seq_one_letter_code
_entity_poly.pdbx_strand_id
1 'polypeptide(L)'
;MSRIPSPPIALLWDHSHIWGLLLQRALAAFGLPFSLLRGRDAPGVLLGEDPPRLLVVPGGFARKKLEALGPAGAEAVRRFVASGGGYLGICGGAGLALSDPDGLSLCPWRRAGFTNRIKHFISGHVLVAPQGPSDLIPDWLPERPQVPVWWPARFAPPPDQVPARGSEGILAAYDAPGPDFMLADLDVAGLSAATLEGWRERFGLGLGPEFLGEGPCMIAGRFGRGRYVLSHAHLETPQSPQANAWLVHILAVLTGESPPDAPGPAVPAWDLAQGARRFDAPGLELAETLLNEVIELGIAHRLLFRRNTWLLGWRPGTPGFAVSNLRAMLRQAVRLPPTAAAEVCARENETRFLGVMRRFHAGACASFLDERLAATLSRFGRMALPEPVLALQRLELFGPPPGVGGMCGELLALLDDLVFRLLGD
;
A
#
# COMPACT_ATOMS: atom_id res chain seq x y z
N MET A 1 -25.71 13.43 28.66
CA MET A 1 -25.35 12.40 27.65
C MET A 1 -23.85 12.21 27.75
N SER A 2 -23.36 11.03 28.18
CA SER A 2 -21.92 10.76 28.23
C SER A 2 -21.39 10.76 26.79
N ARG A 3 -20.42 11.62 26.46
CA ARG A 3 -19.73 11.58 25.16
C ARG A 3 -19.12 10.20 25.01
N ILE A 4 -19.40 9.53 23.89
CA ILE A 4 -18.68 8.32 23.49
C ILE A 4 -17.22 8.75 23.26
N PRO A 5 -16.24 8.14 23.95
CA PRO A 5 -14.85 8.51 23.78
C PRO A 5 -14.39 8.27 22.34
N SER A 6 -13.54 9.16 21.83
CA SER A 6 -12.96 9.01 20.49
C SER A 6 -12.17 7.70 20.40
N PRO A 7 -12.22 6.99 19.25
CA PRO A 7 -11.38 5.83 19.05
C PRO A 7 -9.88 6.16 19.23
N PRO A 8 -9.08 5.27 19.85
CA PRO A 8 -7.66 5.50 20.10
C PRO A 8 -6.83 5.56 18.81
N ILE A 9 -7.37 5.08 17.68
CA ILE A 9 -6.70 5.03 16.39
C ILE A 9 -7.46 5.89 15.37
N ALA A 10 -6.76 6.80 14.72
CA ALA A 10 -7.21 7.47 13.50
C ALA A 10 -6.49 6.88 12.28
N LEU A 11 -7.24 6.47 11.26
CA LEU A 11 -6.72 5.91 10.01
C LEU A 11 -6.80 6.96 8.90
N LEU A 12 -5.66 7.45 8.40
CA LEU A 12 -5.66 8.42 7.29
C LEU A 12 -6.14 7.73 6.00
N TRP A 13 -7.31 8.13 5.51
CA TRP A 13 -7.97 7.46 4.40
C TRP A 13 -7.44 7.89 3.02
N ASP A 14 -7.19 9.19 2.80
CA ASP A 14 -6.94 9.73 1.47
C ASP A 14 -5.81 9.03 0.71
N HIS A 15 -6.09 8.69 -0.55
CA HIS A 15 -5.15 8.07 -1.49
C HIS A 15 -4.49 6.78 -0.95
N SER A 16 -5.21 6.04 -0.10
CA SER A 16 -4.77 4.74 0.42
C SER A 16 -5.23 3.57 -0.44
N HIS A 17 -6.42 3.67 -1.04
CA HIS A 17 -7.02 2.66 -1.93
C HIS A 17 -6.88 1.23 -1.37
N ILE A 18 -6.31 0.28 -2.13
CA ILE A 18 -6.15 -1.12 -1.71
C ILE A 18 -5.38 -1.24 -0.39
N TRP A 19 -4.38 -0.40 -0.16
CA TRP A 19 -3.58 -0.41 1.08
C TRP A 19 -4.38 0.11 2.28
N GLY A 20 -5.24 1.10 2.05
CA GLY A 20 -6.21 1.55 3.06
C GLY A 20 -7.20 0.45 3.43
N LEU A 21 -7.68 -0.28 2.42
CA LEU A 21 -8.57 -1.43 2.62
C LEU A 21 -7.90 -2.56 3.40
N LEU A 22 -6.64 -2.91 3.10
CA LEU A 22 -5.93 -3.93 3.88
C LEU A 22 -5.83 -3.54 5.35
N LEU A 23 -5.42 -2.31 5.62
CA LEU A 23 -5.21 -1.84 6.98
C LEU A 23 -6.53 -1.69 7.75
N GLN A 24 -7.57 -1.16 7.11
CA GLN A 24 -8.92 -1.09 7.67
C GLN A 24 -9.45 -2.49 8.04
N ARG A 25 -9.27 -3.47 7.15
CA ARG A 25 -9.69 -4.86 7.37
C ARG A 25 -8.88 -5.51 8.48
N ALA A 26 -7.58 -5.25 8.57
CA ALA A 26 -6.73 -5.76 9.63
C ALA A 26 -7.17 -5.20 11.00
N LEU A 27 -7.34 -3.89 11.12
CA LEU A 27 -7.83 -3.25 12.35
C LEU A 27 -9.19 -3.81 12.79
N ALA A 28 -10.12 -3.98 11.85
CA ALA A 28 -11.42 -4.60 12.11
C ALA A 28 -11.30 -6.07 12.56
N ALA A 29 -10.42 -6.86 11.93
CA ALA A 29 -10.19 -8.25 12.29
C ALA A 29 -9.54 -8.42 13.68
N PHE A 30 -8.73 -7.43 14.09
CA PHE A 30 -8.16 -7.39 15.44
C PHE A 30 -9.15 -6.90 16.51
N GLY A 31 -10.34 -6.44 16.11
CA GLY A 31 -11.33 -5.85 17.02
C GLY A 31 -10.87 -4.53 17.64
N LEU A 32 -9.93 -3.84 17.00
CA LEU A 32 -9.41 -2.56 17.49
C LEU A 32 -10.36 -1.42 17.11
N PRO A 33 -10.76 -0.54 18.03
CA PRO A 33 -11.56 0.63 17.70
C PRO A 33 -10.73 1.67 16.94
N PHE A 34 -11.23 2.11 15.78
CA PHE A 34 -10.62 3.17 14.97
C PHE A 34 -11.67 4.04 14.29
N SER A 35 -11.27 5.25 13.90
CA SER A 35 -12.05 6.13 13.03
C SER A 35 -11.29 6.43 11.74
N LEU A 36 -12.00 6.57 10.62
CA LEU A 36 -11.40 7.08 9.40
C LEU A 36 -11.18 8.60 9.50
N LEU A 37 -10.04 9.06 9.00
CA LEU A 37 -9.65 10.46 8.99
C LEU A 37 -9.40 10.93 7.56
N ARG A 38 -10.05 12.01 7.15
CA ARG A 38 -9.68 12.77 5.96
C ARG A 38 -8.61 13.79 6.30
N GLY A 39 -7.68 14.03 5.38
CA GLY A 39 -6.56 14.94 5.57
C GLY A 39 -7.02 16.36 5.90
N ARG A 40 -8.09 16.83 5.24
CA ARG A 40 -8.71 18.15 5.52
C ARG A 40 -9.26 18.29 6.94
N ASP A 41 -9.64 17.18 7.57
CA ASP A 41 -10.25 17.15 8.90
C ASP A 41 -9.20 16.90 10.00
N ALA A 42 -7.94 16.64 9.63
CA ALA A 42 -6.83 16.36 10.55
C ALA A 42 -6.63 17.43 11.63
N PRO A 43 -6.71 18.76 11.36
CA PRO A 43 -6.58 19.75 12.41
C PRO A 43 -7.62 19.62 13.52
N GLY A 44 -8.88 19.38 13.17
CA GLY A 44 -9.98 19.26 14.14
C GLY A 44 -9.89 17.97 14.96
N VAL A 45 -9.51 16.86 14.32
CA VAL A 45 -9.44 15.55 14.99
C VAL A 45 -8.16 15.40 15.82
N LEU A 46 -7.00 15.77 15.29
CA LEU A 46 -5.71 15.51 15.94
C LEU A 46 -5.34 16.55 17.01
N LEU A 47 -5.91 17.75 16.93
CA LEU A 47 -5.69 18.84 17.90
C LEU A 47 -6.94 19.16 18.73
N GLY A 48 -7.98 18.32 18.63
CA GLY A 48 -9.24 18.47 19.36
C GLY A 48 -9.13 18.17 20.86
N GLU A 49 -10.27 18.20 21.55
CA GLU A 49 -10.35 17.97 23.02
C GLU A 49 -10.03 16.52 23.42
N ASP A 50 -10.38 15.54 22.57
CA ASP A 50 -10.17 14.11 22.77
C ASP A 50 -9.51 13.50 21.52
N PRO A 51 -8.22 13.81 21.28
CA PRO A 51 -7.51 13.32 20.10
C PRO A 51 -7.24 11.81 20.22
N PRO A 52 -7.09 11.10 19.08
CA PRO A 52 -6.67 9.71 19.10
C PRO A 52 -5.29 9.57 19.74
N ARG A 53 -4.92 8.36 20.15
CA ARG A 53 -3.56 8.08 20.66
C ARG A 53 -2.58 7.84 19.51
N LEU A 54 -3.06 7.32 18.39
CA LEU A 54 -2.26 6.89 17.25
C LEU A 54 -2.88 7.34 15.94
N LEU A 55 -2.08 7.98 15.09
CA LEU A 55 -2.36 8.16 13.67
C LEU A 55 -1.70 7.02 12.88
N VAL A 56 -2.51 6.23 12.18
CA VAL A 56 -2.02 5.18 11.27
C VAL A 56 -2.20 5.66 9.84
N VAL A 57 -1.11 5.61 9.06
CA VAL A 57 -1.05 6.05 7.67
C VAL A 57 -0.72 4.87 6.77
N PRO A 58 -1.68 4.38 5.96
CA PRO A 58 -1.47 3.25 5.05
C PRO A 58 -0.46 3.52 3.95
N GLY A 59 -0.18 2.47 3.18
CA GLY A 59 0.49 2.56 1.89
C GLY A 59 -0.21 3.50 0.89
N GLY A 60 0.44 3.71 -0.25
CA GLY A 60 -0.03 4.61 -1.30
C GLY A 60 0.98 5.71 -1.62
N PHE A 61 0.50 6.87 -2.05
CA PHE A 61 1.34 7.96 -2.53
C PHE A 61 1.56 9.01 -1.45
N ALA A 62 2.77 9.05 -0.87
CA ALA A 62 3.15 10.04 0.15
C ALA A 62 2.79 11.47 -0.28
N ARG A 63 3.19 11.87 -1.50
CA ARG A 63 2.89 13.19 -2.05
C ARG A 63 1.39 13.50 -2.12
N LYS A 64 0.57 12.58 -2.66
CA LYS A 64 -0.88 12.79 -2.73
C LYS A 64 -1.53 12.86 -1.35
N LYS A 65 -1.02 12.10 -0.37
CA LYS A 65 -1.46 12.19 1.03
C LYS A 65 -1.12 13.55 1.64
N LEU A 66 0.08 14.08 1.36
CA LEU A 66 0.48 15.42 1.79
C LEU A 66 -0.42 16.49 1.13
N GLU A 67 -0.70 16.36 -0.17
CA GLU A 67 -1.62 17.25 -0.88
C GLU A 67 -3.02 17.23 -0.25
N ALA A 68 -3.54 16.05 0.11
CA ALA A 68 -4.84 15.90 0.78
C ALA A 68 -4.88 16.44 2.23
N LEU A 69 -3.76 16.36 2.96
CA LEU A 69 -3.60 17.00 4.27
C LEU A 69 -3.57 18.52 4.15
N GLY A 70 -2.94 19.03 3.08
CA GLY A 70 -2.61 20.43 2.94
C GLY A 70 -1.67 20.94 4.05
N PRO A 71 -1.31 22.24 4.02
CA PRO A 71 -0.41 22.81 5.02
C PRO A 71 -0.91 22.69 6.46
N ALA A 72 -2.21 22.92 6.68
CA ALA A 72 -2.83 22.86 8.00
C ALA A 72 -2.86 21.43 8.57
N GLY A 73 -3.25 20.43 7.75
CA GLY A 73 -3.25 19.04 8.17
C GLY A 73 -1.84 18.51 8.43
N ALA A 74 -0.87 18.87 7.60
CA ALA A 74 0.54 18.50 7.81
C ALA A 74 1.09 19.05 9.13
N GLU A 75 0.78 20.32 9.46
CA GLU A 75 1.17 20.93 10.73
C GLU A 75 0.44 20.30 11.91
N ALA A 76 -0.84 19.96 11.77
CA ALA A 76 -1.60 19.26 12.79
C ALA A 76 -0.99 17.89 13.12
N VAL A 77 -0.57 17.13 12.11
CA VAL A 77 0.13 15.85 12.31
C VAL A 77 1.44 16.05 13.06
N ARG A 78 2.28 17.03 12.65
CA ARG A 78 3.53 17.34 13.37
C ARG A 78 3.28 17.69 14.83
N ARG A 79 2.33 18.59 15.11
CA ARG A 79 2.00 19.01 16.47
C ARG A 79 1.45 17.86 17.30
N PHE A 80 0.57 17.05 16.73
CA PHE A 80 0.00 15.87 17.38
C PHE A 80 1.09 14.93 17.88
N VAL A 81 2.03 14.55 17.01
CA VAL A 81 3.15 13.68 17.39
C VAL A 81 4.07 14.40 18.39
N ALA A 82 4.43 15.67 18.14
CA ALA A 82 5.28 16.44 19.06
C ALA A 82 4.69 16.54 20.48
N SER A 83 3.36 16.60 20.60
CA SER A 83 2.66 16.68 21.87
C SER A 83 2.54 15.35 22.61
N GLY A 84 2.82 14.21 21.96
CA GLY A 84 2.80 12.88 22.60
C GLY A 84 2.09 11.79 21.79
N GLY A 85 1.41 12.13 20.69
CA GLY A 85 0.73 11.17 19.84
C GLY A 85 1.69 10.19 19.14
N GLY A 86 1.18 9.01 18.82
CA GLY A 86 1.89 8.02 18.01
C GLY A 86 1.68 8.22 16.51
N TYR A 87 2.67 7.86 15.70
CA TYR A 87 2.55 7.78 14.24
C TYR A 87 3.00 6.39 13.74
N LEU A 88 2.13 5.67 13.04
CA LEU A 88 2.49 4.44 12.33
C LEU A 88 2.33 4.64 10.82
N GLY A 89 3.44 4.67 10.09
CA GLY A 89 3.44 4.82 8.64
C GLY A 89 3.83 3.53 7.93
N ILE A 90 3.01 3.08 6.98
CA ILE A 90 3.27 1.87 6.16
C ILE A 90 3.52 2.27 4.70
N CYS A 91 4.61 1.80 4.11
CA CYS A 91 5.05 2.06 2.74
C CYS A 91 4.97 3.56 2.34
N GLY A 92 3.89 3.98 1.68
CA GLY A 92 3.63 5.38 1.35
C GLY A 92 3.47 6.28 2.57
N GLY A 93 2.83 5.78 3.63
CA GLY A 93 2.76 6.45 4.93
C GLY A 93 4.12 6.54 5.61
N ALA A 94 4.97 5.51 5.47
CA ALA A 94 6.35 5.60 5.94
C ALA A 94 7.09 6.73 5.21
N GLY A 95 6.97 6.80 3.88
CA GLY A 95 7.56 7.86 3.06
C GLY A 95 7.04 9.26 3.38
N LEU A 96 5.78 9.40 3.79
CA LEU A 96 5.19 10.68 4.18
C LEU A 96 5.87 11.26 5.44
N ALA A 97 6.37 10.43 6.35
CA ALA A 97 7.00 10.88 7.60
C ALA A 97 8.46 11.31 7.47
N LEU A 98 9.11 11.01 6.34
CA LEU A 98 10.54 11.26 6.09
C LEU A 98 10.83 12.77 5.92
N SER A 99 12.12 13.11 5.96
CA SER A 99 12.64 14.48 5.81
C SER A 99 12.83 14.94 4.36
N ASP A 100 12.25 14.21 3.41
CA ASP A 100 12.16 14.65 2.01
C ASP A 100 11.37 15.97 1.90
N PRO A 101 11.63 16.82 0.89
CA PRO A 101 10.93 18.11 0.73
C PRO A 101 9.40 18.00 0.71
N ASP A 102 8.89 16.88 0.21
CA ASP A 102 7.46 16.58 0.12
C ASP A 102 6.99 15.66 1.28
N GLY A 103 7.64 15.72 2.44
CA GLY A 103 7.36 14.94 3.64
C GLY A 103 6.92 15.78 4.85
N LEU A 104 6.60 15.11 5.94
CA LEU A 104 6.21 15.71 7.22
C LEU A 104 7.43 16.07 8.08
N SER A 105 8.61 15.53 7.78
CA SER A 105 9.84 15.71 8.57
C SER A 105 9.69 15.27 10.03
N LEU A 106 8.99 14.17 10.27
CA LEU A 106 8.92 13.52 11.60
C LEU A 106 10.17 12.68 11.87
N CYS A 107 10.75 12.11 10.81
CA CYS A 107 11.94 11.27 10.85
C CYS A 107 13.08 11.94 10.06
N PRO A 108 14.33 11.96 10.57
CA PRO A 108 15.44 12.59 9.87
C PRO A 108 15.91 11.81 8.63
N TRP A 109 15.51 10.54 8.50
CA TRP A 109 15.82 9.72 7.34
C TRP A 109 15.08 10.23 6.10
N ARG A 110 15.59 9.86 4.92
CA ARG A 110 15.05 10.22 3.60
C ARG A 110 14.68 8.98 2.82
N ARG A 111 13.99 9.17 1.70
CA ARG A 111 13.81 8.11 0.71
C ARG A 111 15.10 7.92 -0.08
N ALA A 112 15.66 6.72 -0.08
CA ALA A 112 16.81 6.40 -0.90
C ALA A 112 16.42 6.41 -2.39
N GLY A 113 17.27 7.02 -3.22
CA GLY A 113 17.18 6.89 -4.66
C GLY A 113 17.47 5.45 -5.12
N PHE A 114 16.91 5.07 -6.26
CA PHE A 114 17.24 3.80 -6.91
C PHE A 114 18.30 4.03 -7.98
N THR A 115 19.54 3.61 -7.73
CA THR A 115 20.58 3.52 -8.78
C THR A 115 20.30 2.37 -9.75
N ASN A 116 19.68 1.29 -9.25
CA ASN A 116 19.12 0.19 -10.04
C ASN A 116 17.64 0.00 -9.67
N ARG A 117 16.74 0.33 -10.60
CA ARG A 117 15.28 0.23 -10.39
C ARG A 117 14.79 -1.20 -10.21
N ILE A 118 15.55 -2.23 -10.60
CA ILE A 118 15.14 -3.63 -10.45
C ILE A 118 14.83 -3.98 -8.98
N LYS A 119 15.55 -3.36 -8.04
CA LYS A 119 15.36 -3.55 -6.59
C LYS A 119 14.01 -3.05 -6.08
N HIS A 120 13.34 -2.17 -6.82
CA HIS A 120 11.99 -1.71 -6.49
C HIS A 120 10.90 -2.66 -6.98
N PHE A 121 11.23 -3.63 -7.84
CA PHE A 121 10.27 -4.58 -8.41
C PHE A 121 10.08 -5.85 -7.57
N ILE A 122 10.53 -5.86 -6.31
CA ILE A 122 10.33 -7.01 -5.42
C ILE A 122 8.94 -7.00 -4.78
N SER A 123 8.34 -8.17 -4.61
CA SER A 123 7.08 -8.32 -3.88
C SER A 123 6.92 -9.70 -3.24
N GLY A 124 6.02 -9.83 -2.27
CA GLY A 124 5.80 -11.06 -1.50
C GLY A 124 6.50 -11.03 -0.15
N HIS A 125 6.51 -12.16 0.54
CA HIS A 125 7.18 -12.30 1.82
C HIS A 125 8.70 -12.24 1.66
N VAL A 126 9.32 -11.60 2.64
CA VAL A 126 10.75 -11.61 2.89
C VAL A 126 10.98 -11.99 4.35
N LEU A 127 12.11 -12.62 4.62
CA LEU A 127 12.66 -12.72 5.95
C LEU A 127 13.31 -11.40 6.31
N VAL A 128 13.09 -10.94 7.54
CA VAL A 128 13.79 -9.81 8.14
C VAL A 128 14.54 -10.27 9.38
N ALA A 129 15.50 -9.47 9.84
CA ALA A 129 16.20 -9.69 11.09
C ALA A 129 15.86 -8.54 12.06
N PRO A 130 15.11 -8.78 13.14
CA PRO A 130 14.88 -7.81 14.20
C PRO A 130 16.20 -7.29 14.79
N GLN A 131 16.25 -6.03 15.22
CA GLN A 131 17.48 -5.36 15.64
C GLN A 131 17.33 -4.71 17.02
N GLY A 132 18.24 -5.03 17.94
CA GLY A 132 18.34 -4.42 19.26
C GLY A 132 17.17 -4.72 20.21
N PRO A 133 17.32 -4.39 21.51
CA PRO A 133 16.19 -4.45 22.44
C PRO A 133 15.21 -3.31 22.16
N SER A 134 13.93 -3.62 21.99
CA SER A 134 12.86 -2.63 21.79
C SER A 134 11.54 -3.17 22.34
N ASP A 135 10.74 -2.31 22.99
CA ASP A 135 9.37 -2.63 23.40
C ASP A 135 8.45 -2.91 22.19
N LEU A 136 8.88 -2.59 20.97
CA LEU A 136 8.18 -2.85 19.71
C LEU A 136 8.53 -4.21 19.10
N ILE A 137 9.44 -4.99 19.70
CA ILE A 137 9.83 -6.33 19.26
C ILE A 137 9.46 -7.31 20.37
N PRO A 138 8.40 -8.14 20.20
CA PRO A 138 7.99 -9.08 21.23
C PRO A 138 8.97 -10.26 21.36
N ASP A 139 9.10 -10.80 22.57
CA ASP A 139 9.96 -11.95 22.89
C ASP A 139 9.55 -13.23 22.14
N TRP A 140 8.26 -13.37 21.79
CA TRP A 140 7.75 -14.50 21.03
C TRP A 140 8.00 -14.38 19.52
N LEU A 141 8.51 -13.24 19.03
CA LEU A 141 8.79 -13.05 17.61
C LEU A 141 9.95 -13.97 17.18
N PRO A 142 9.81 -14.76 16.10
CA PRO A 142 10.92 -15.55 15.58
C PRO A 142 12.15 -14.69 15.28
N GLU A 143 13.36 -15.27 15.36
CA GLU A 143 14.61 -14.57 15.01
C GLU A 143 14.63 -14.02 13.58
N ARG A 144 13.91 -14.69 12.67
CA ARG A 144 13.78 -14.32 11.26
C ARG A 144 12.30 -14.34 10.85
N PRO A 145 11.48 -13.35 11.26
CA PRO A 145 10.07 -13.38 10.94
C PRO A 145 9.85 -13.07 9.46
N GLN A 146 8.75 -13.60 8.92
CA GLN A 146 8.30 -13.35 7.56
C GLN A 146 7.37 -12.14 7.54
N VAL A 147 7.73 -11.14 6.73
CA VAL A 147 6.92 -9.94 6.51
C VAL A 147 6.75 -9.69 5.01
N PRO A 148 5.56 -9.27 4.56
CA PRO A 148 5.31 -9.04 3.14
C PRO A 148 5.72 -7.63 2.73
N VAL A 149 6.31 -7.52 1.55
CA VAL A 149 6.60 -6.24 0.89
C VAL A 149 5.92 -6.19 -0.48
N TRP A 150 5.49 -5.00 -0.89
CA TRP A 150 4.80 -4.78 -2.16
C TRP A 150 5.42 -3.58 -2.87
N TRP A 151 6.48 -3.81 -3.67
CA TRP A 151 7.26 -2.76 -4.32
C TRP A 151 7.82 -1.72 -3.32
N PRO A 152 8.62 -2.15 -2.33
CA PRO A 152 9.03 -1.29 -1.22
C PRO A 152 9.96 -0.16 -1.69
N ALA A 153 9.88 0.96 -0.98
CA ALA A 153 10.93 1.98 -1.01
C ALA A 153 12.13 1.52 -0.15
N ARG A 154 13.12 2.40 0.00
CA ARG A 154 14.27 2.19 0.89
C ARG A 154 14.49 3.44 1.72
N PHE A 155 14.87 3.25 2.98
CA PHE A 155 15.29 4.34 3.84
C PHE A 155 16.76 4.68 3.57
N ALA A 156 17.06 5.97 3.46
CA ALA A 156 18.40 6.52 3.44
C ALA A 156 18.63 7.29 4.76
N PRO A 157 19.69 6.97 5.50
CA PRO A 157 20.05 7.72 6.71
C PRO A 157 20.49 9.15 6.37
N PRO A 158 20.55 10.05 7.36
CA PRO A 158 21.24 11.34 7.23
C PRO A 158 22.67 11.16 6.70
N PRO A 159 23.22 12.10 5.90
CA PRO A 159 24.53 11.95 5.25
C PRO A 159 25.71 11.75 6.22
N ASP A 160 25.57 12.22 7.45
CA ASP A 160 26.52 12.13 8.56
C ASP A 160 26.37 10.83 9.38
N GLN A 161 25.40 9.99 9.05
CA GLN A 161 25.13 8.73 9.74
C GLN A 161 25.25 7.56 8.75
N VAL A 162 26.20 6.66 9.02
CA VAL A 162 26.23 5.33 8.39
C VAL A 162 25.66 4.36 9.42
N PRO A 163 24.36 4.01 9.36
CA PRO A 163 23.77 3.09 10.30
C PRO A 163 24.38 1.70 10.07
N ALA A 164 24.96 1.15 11.12
CA ALA A 164 25.35 -0.24 11.16
C ALA A 164 24.13 -1.10 11.55
N ARG A 165 24.21 -2.41 11.29
CA ARG A 165 23.25 -3.36 11.88
C ARG A 165 23.25 -3.17 13.40
N GLY A 166 22.07 -3.09 14.01
CA GLY A 166 21.92 -2.82 15.45
C GLY A 166 22.01 -1.34 15.85
N SER A 167 22.04 -0.39 14.90
CA SER A 167 21.89 1.03 15.23
C SER A 167 20.53 1.32 15.89
N GLU A 168 20.53 2.22 16.87
CA GLU A 168 19.34 2.68 17.57
C GLU A 168 18.29 3.20 16.55
N GLY A 169 17.03 2.80 16.75
CA GLY A 169 15.92 3.20 15.87
C GLY A 169 15.71 2.32 14.64
N ILE A 170 16.52 1.29 14.40
CA ILE A 170 16.17 0.23 13.43
C ILE A 170 15.44 -0.89 14.17
N LEU A 171 14.22 -1.23 13.75
CA LEU A 171 13.47 -2.36 14.32
C LEU A 171 13.78 -3.67 13.61
N ALA A 172 13.94 -3.63 12.28
CA ALA A 172 14.27 -4.80 11.47
C ALA A 172 14.98 -4.40 10.19
N ALA A 173 15.91 -5.25 9.74
CA ALA A 173 16.58 -5.13 8.45
C ALA A 173 16.15 -6.26 7.49
N TYR A 174 16.20 -5.99 6.19
CA TYR A 174 16.01 -7.05 5.18
C TYR A 174 17.06 -8.15 5.33
N ASP A 175 16.66 -9.37 5.04
CA ASP A 175 17.53 -10.53 5.15
C ASP A 175 17.46 -11.44 3.92
N ALA A 176 16.36 -12.16 3.69
CA ALA A 176 16.28 -13.09 2.56
C ALA A 176 14.89 -13.15 1.90
N PRO A 177 14.78 -13.65 0.66
CA PRO A 177 13.50 -13.94 0.02
C PRO A 177 12.66 -14.94 0.84
N GLY A 178 11.35 -14.74 0.86
CA GLY A 178 10.37 -15.65 1.45
C GLY A 178 9.71 -16.58 0.43
N PRO A 179 8.72 -17.37 0.86
CA PRO A 179 8.15 -18.48 0.07
C PRO A 179 7.31 -18.07 -1.15
N ASP A 180 6.90 -16.80 -1.26
CA ASP A 180 6.17 -16.26 -2.41
C ASP A 180 6.87 -15.03 -3.02
N PHE A 181 8.18 -14.91 -2.79
CA PHE A 181 8.97 -13.79 -3.29
C PHE A 181 9.02 -13.76 -4.82
N MET A 182 8.71 -12.58 -5.38
CA MET A 182 8.69 -12.31 -6.81
C MET A 182 9.63 -11.15 -7.13
N LEU A 183 10.31 -11.25 -8.27
CA LEU A 183 11.03 -10.14 -8.89
C LEU A 183 10.31 -9.73 -10.17
N ALA A 184 9.60 -8.60 -10.12
CA ALA A 184 8.64 -8.20 -11.13
C ALA A 184 7.57 -9.28 -11.38
N ASP A 185 7.53 -9.88 -12.58
CA ASP A 185 6.65 -10.96 -12.97
C ASP A 185 7.32 -12.35 -12.90
N LEU A 186 8.54 -12.43 -12.37
CA LEU A 186 9.26 -13.67 -12.17
C LEU A 186 9.00 -14.25 -10.77
N ASP A 187 8.49 -15.49 -10.74
CA ASP A 187 8.44 -16.32 -9.54
C ASP A 187 9.84 -16.83 -9.19
N VAL A 188 10.51 -16.07 -8.35
CA VAL A 188 11.85 -16.40 -7.85
C VAL A 188 11.79 -17.51 -6.81
N ALA A 189 10.75 -17.51 -5.97
CA ALA A 189 10.60 -18.48 -4.89
C ALA A 189 10.44 -19.91 -5.43
N GLY A 190 9.89 -20.07 -6.65
CA GLY A 190 9.81 -21.35 -7.35
C GLY A 190 11.13 -21.85 -7.99
N LEU A 191 12.21 -21.07 -7.97
CA LEU A 191 13.48 -21.44 -8.61
C LEU A 191 14.37 -22.29 -7.71
N SER A 192 15.14 -23.21 -8.31
CA SER A 192 16.11 -24.02 -7.57
C SER A 192 17.31 -23.19 -7.10
N ALA A 193 17.95 -23.60 -5.99
CA ALA A 193 19.17 -22.98 -5.51
C ALA A 193 20.28 -22.95 -6.57
N ALA A 194 20.43 -24.01 -7.36
CA ALA A 194 21.39 -24.08 -8.46
C ALA A 194 21.11 -23.05 -9.57
N THR A 195 19.84 -22.76 -9.85
CA THR A 195 19.45 -21.71 -10.80
C THR A 195 19.85 -20.33 -10.29
N LEU A 196 19.56 -20.04 -9.02
CA LEU A 196 19.88 -18.76 -8.39
C LEU A 196 21.39 -18.55 -8.29
N GLU A 197 22.15 -19.58 -7.92
CA GLU A 197 23.61 -19.55 -7.92
C GLU A 197 24.17 -19.31 -9.32
N GLY A 198 23.65 -20.03 -10.32
CA GLY A 198 24.04 -19.82 -11.71
C GLY A 198 23.67 -18.45 -12.27
N TRP A 199 22.69 -17.72 -11.71
CA TRP A 199 22.42 -16.33 -12.06
C TRP A 199 23.37 -15.35 -11.38
N ARG A 200 23.70 -15.60 -10.12
CA ARG A 200 24.72 -14.84 -9.40
C ARG A 200 26.06 -14.93 -10.13
N GLU A 201 26.49 -16.12 -10.53
CA GLU A 201 27.76 -16.35 -11.22
C GLU A 201 27.79 -15.74 -12.64
N ARG A 202 26.73 -15.93 -13.43
CA ARG A 202 26.71 -15.51 -14.84
C ARG A 202 26.31 -14.05 -15.04
N PHE A 203 25.41 -13.53 -14.22
CA PHE A 203 24.79 -12.22 -14.41
C PHE A 203 25.02 -11.26 -13.23
N GLY A 204 25.70 -11.70 -12.17
CA GLY A 204 25.88 -10.90 -10.96
C GLY A 204 24.59 -10.66 -10.16
N LEU A 205 23.52 -11.41 -10.44
CA LEU A 205 22.22 -11.25 -9.79
C LEU A 205 22.12 -12.15 -8.55
N GLY A 206 22.66 -11.69 -7.43
CA GLY A 206 22.33 -12.21 -6.10
C GLY A 206 20.97 -11.70 -5.64
N LEU A 207 20.23 -12.49 -4.86
CA LEU A 207 18.93 -12.10 -4.27
C LEU A 207 18.98 -12.10 -2.73
N GLY A 208 20.19 -12.09 -2.14
CA GLY A 208 20.40 -12.02 -0.71
C GLY A 208 20.20 -10.61 -0.12
N PRO A 209 20.62 -10.37 1.13
CA PRO A 209 20.51 -9.08 1.80
C PRO A 209 21.07 -7.91 0.95
N GLU A 210 22.17 -8.14 0.24
CA GLU A 210 22.84 -7.20 -0.67
C GLU A 210 21.93 -6.68 -1.78
N PHE A 211 21.01 -7.52 -2.22
CA PHE A 211 20.03 -7.19 -3.25
C PHE A 211 18.82 -6.48 -2.66
N LEU A 212 18.26 -7.03 -1.59
CA LEU A 212 17.11 -6.47 -0.85
C LEU A 212 17.46 -5.11 -0.23
N GLY A 213 18.74 -4.81 -0.10
CA GLY A 213 19.28 -3.47 0.07
C GLY A 213 20.01 -3.23 1.38
N GLU A 214 20.32 -4.28 2.15
CA GLU A 214 21.00 -4.37 3.48
C GLU A 214 20.49 -3.41 4.58
N GLY A 215 19.61 -2.49 4.20
CA GLY A 215 19.10 -1.43 5.04
C GLY A 215 17.85 -1.85 5.81
N PRO A 216 17.34 -0.93 6.63
CA PRO A 216 16.18 -1.21 7.45
C PRO A 216 14.94 -1.44 6.60
N CYS A 217 14.16 -2.44 7.01
CA CYS A 217 12.79 -2.67 6.56
C CYS A 217 11.81 -1.87 7.43
N MET A 218 12.13 -1.73 8.72
CA MET A 218 11.33 -1.01 9.70
C MET A 218 12.23 -0.17 10.60
N ILE A 219 11.82 1.07 10.86
CA ILE A 219 12.50 2.00 11.76
C ILE A 219 11.51 2.60 12.75
N ALA A 220 12.01 3.03 13.90
CA ALA A 220 11.26 3.73 14.93
C ALA A 220 12.08 4.86 15.54
N GLY A 221 11.39 5.82 16.14
CA GLY A 221 12.06 6.95 16.80
C GLY A 221 11.07 7.87 17.50
N ARG A 222 11.56 9.05 17.85
CA ARG A 222 10.79 10.08 18.57
C ARG A 222 10.73 11.37 17.77
N PHE A 223 9.62 12.08 17.92
CA PHE A 223 9.44 13.45 17.47
C PHE A 223 8.73 14.24 18.56
N GLY A 224 9.42 15.19 19.18
CA GLY A 224 8.97 15.79 20.44
C GLY A 224 8.73 14.73 21.52
N ARG A 225 7.54 14.74 22.13
CA ARG A 225 7.15 13.78 23.18
C ARG A 225 6.61 12.45 22.62
N GLY A 226 6.18 12.42 21.36
CA GLY A 226 5.58 11.25 20.72
C GLY A 226 6.60 10.28 20.13
N ARG A 227 6.07 9.22 19.52
CA ARG A 227 6.83 8.15 18.88
C ARG A 227 6.34 7.92 17.46
N TYR A 228 7.25 7.53 16.57
CA TYR A 228 6.89 7.06 15.24
C TYR A 228 7.44 5.66 14.98
N VAL A 229 6.73 4.89 14.17
CA VAL A 229 7.15 3.62 13.57
C VAL A 229 6.88 3.71 12.07
N LEU A 230 7.92 3.48 11.26
CA LEU A 230 7.84 3.53 9.80
C LEU A 230 8.24 2.16 9.24
N SER A 231 7.35 1.55 8.47
CA SER A 231 7.53 0.22 7.91
C SER A 231 7.44 0.26 6.39
N HIS A 232 8.39 -0.36 5.69
CA HIS A 232 8.22 -0.72 4.28
C HIS A 232 7.43 -2.03 4.11
N ALA A 233 7.39 -2.88 5.14
CA ALA A 233 6.56 -4.08 5.14
C ALA A 233 5.09 -3.76 5.42
N HIS A 234 4.23 -4.46 4.71
CA HIS A 234 2.78 -4.40 4.85
C HIS A 234 2.30 -5.44 5.86
N LEU A 235 2.60 -5.22 7.14
CA LEU A 235 2.27 -6.13 8.24
C LEU A 235 0.75 -6.42 8.36
N GLU A 236 -0.10 -5.60 7.73
CA GLU A 236 -1.55 -5.75 7.61
C GLU A 236 -2.01 -6.77 6.56
N THR A 237 -1.10 -7.34 5.79
CA THR A 237 -1.44 -8.25 4.67
C THR A 237 -2.22 -9.47 5.18
N PRO A 238 -3.34 -9.85 4.52
CA PRO A 238 -4.12 -11.04 4.85
C PRO A 238 -3.28 -12.32 4.85
N GLN A 239 -3.55 -13.21 5.81
CA GLN A 239 -2.90 -14.52 5.94
C GLN A 239 -1.37 -14.46 6.13
N SER A 240 -0.88 -13.39 6.76
CA SER A 240 0.53 -13.24 7.13
C SER A 240 0.69 -13.30 8.66
N PRO A 241 0.53 -14.47 9.30
CA PRO A 241 0.38 -14.59 10.77
C PRO A 241 1.48 -13.91 11.58
N GLN A 242 2.76 -14.09 11.20
CA GLN A 242 3.89 -13.47 11.91
C GLN A 242 3.87 -11.94 11.78
N ALA A 243 3.60 -11.44 10.58
CA ALA A 243 3.49 -10.00 10.31
C ALA A 243 2.28 -9.39 11.04
N ASN A 244 1.13 -10.06 10.99
CA ASN A 244 -0.11 -9.60 11.62
C ASN A 244 0.03 -9.56 13.15
N ALA A 245 0.59 -10.60 13.77
CA ALA A 245 0.84 -10.62 15.20
C ALA A 245 1.79 -9.48 15.61
N TRP A 246 2.84 -9.24 14.83
CA TRP A 246 3.76 -8.13 15.10
C TRP A 246 3.08 -6.76 14.96
N LEU A 247 2.18 -6.59 13.98
CA LEU A 247 1.39 -5.37 13.87
C LEU A 247 0.51 -5.13 15.10
N VAL A 248 -0.19 -6.15 15.60
CA VAL A 248 -1.00 -6.04 16.83
C VAL A 248 -0.16 -5.60 18.02
N HIS A 249 1.03 -6.19 18.18
CA HIS A 249 1.99 -5.78 19.22
C HIS A 249 2.37 -4.30 19.11
N ILE A 250 2.77 -3.86 17.91
CA ILE A 250 3.12 -2.45 17.65
C ILE A 250 1.94 -1.51 17.95
N LEU A 251 0.74 -1.88 17.51
CA LEU A 251 -0.47 -1.10 17.74
C LEU A 251 -0.74 -0.94 19.24
N ALA A 252 -0.70 -2.04 20.02
CA ALA A 252 -0.90 -2.00 21.47
C ALA A 252 0.12 -1.09 22.17
N VAL A 253 1.40 -1.22 21.84
CA VAL A 253 2.47 -0.37 22.41
C VAL A 253 2.25 1.11 22.09
N LEU A 254 1.88 1.43 20.85
CA LEU A 254 1.67 2.82 20.41
C LEU A 254 0.36 3.43 20.92
N THR A 255 -0.66 2.62 21.22
CA THR A 255 -1.90 3.08 21.88
C THR A 255 -1.80 3.05 23.41
N GLY A 256 -0.71 2.53 23.98
CA GLY A 256 -0.53 2.41 25.42
C GLY A 256 -1.42 1.33 26.05
N GLU A 257 -1.83 0.34 25.26
CA GLU A 257 -2.48 -0.88 25.74
C GLU A 257 -1.42 -1.95 26.06
N SER A 258 -1.80 -2.98 26.81
CA SER A 258 -0.91 -4.10 27.09
C SER A 258 -0.71 -4.93 25.82
N PRO A 259 0.54 -5.12 25.35
CA PRO A 259 0.80 -5.99 24.21
C PRO A 259 0.46 -7.45 24.54
N PRO A 260 0.12 -8.27 23.53
CA PRO A 260 -0.18 -9.67 23.74
C PRO A 260 1.07 -10.49 24.09
N ASP A 261 0.94 -11.41 25.05
CA ASP A 261 2.04 -12.31 25.48
C ASP A 261 2.33 -13.44 24.47
N ALA A 262 1.51 -13.59 23.43
CA ALA A 262 1.67 -14.60 22.39
C ALA A 262 1.04 -14.14 21.06
N PRO A 263 1.40 -14.75 19.91
CA PRO A 263 0.79 -14.44 18.62
C PRO A 263 -0.73 -14.68 18.61
N GLY A 264 -1.49 -13.67 18.18
CA GLY A 264 -2.93 -13.77 17.95
C GLY A 264 -3.30 -14.40 16.60
N PRO A 265 -4.60 -14.51 16.29
CA PRO A 265 -5.06 -14.99 14.98
C PRO A 265 -4.62 -14.05 13.85
N ALA A 266 -4.32 -14.64 12.68
CA ALA A 266 -3.97 -13.87 11.49
C ALA A 266 -5.17 -13.09 10.93
N VAL A 267 -4.88 -12.04 10.18
CA VAL A 267 -5.90 -11.33 9.38
C VAL A 267 -6.51 -12.33 8.39
N PRO A 268 -7.85 -12.49 8.35
CA PRO A 268 -8.51 -13.45 7.48
C PRO A 268 -8.20 -13.20 5.99
N ALA A 269 -8.25 -14.28 5.21
CA ALA A 269 -8.14 -14.22 3.76
C ALA A 269 -9.07 -13.16 3.17
N TRP A 270 -8.59 -12.46 2.14
CA TRP A 270 -9.41 -11.51 1.39
C TRP A 270 -9.57 -11.98 -0.04
N ASP A 271 -10.76 -12.48 -0.36
CA ASP A 271 -11.10 -12.90 -1.71
C ASP A 271 -12.02 -11.89 -2.39
N LEU A 272 -11.48 -11.17 -3.37
CA LEU A 272 -12.24 -10.23 -4.18
C LEU A 272 -13.23 -10.93 -5.12
N ALA A 273 -13.17 -12.25 -5.33
CA ALA A 273 -14.17 -13.00 -6.07
C ALA A 273 -15.39 -13.36 -5.21
N GLN A 274 -15.23 -13.53 -3.89
CA GLN A 274 -16.27 -14.06 -2.99
C GLN A 274 -16.98 -13.00 -2.14
N GLY A 275 -18.27 -13.17 -1.87
CA GLY A 275 -19.06 -12.30 -0.99
C GLY A 275 -20.29 -11.73 -1.68
N ALA A 276 -21.38 -11.61 -0.93
CA ALA A 276 -22.65 -11.12 -1.45
C ALA A 276 -22.59 -9.61 -1.72
N ARG A 277 -23.24 -9.19 -2.80
CA ARG A 277 -23.53 -7.77 -3.04
C ARG A 277 -24.43 -7.27 -1.91
N ARG A 278 -24.15 -6.08 -1.40
CA ARG A 278 -24.96 -5.43 -0.36
C ARG A 278 -25.43 -4.04 -0.75
N PHE A 279 -24.81 -3.43 -1.76
CA PHE A 279 -25.23 -2.16 -2.32
C PHE A 279 -25.80 -2.37 -3.72
N ASP A 280 -27.11 -2.15 -3.86
CA ASP A 280 -27.82 -2.19 -5.13
C ASP A 280 -27.64 -0.86 -5.88
N ALA A 281 -26.71 -0.85 -6.83
CA ALA A 281 -26.37 0.31 -7.64
C ALA A 281 -26.00 -0.15 -9.05
N PRO A 282 -26.94 -0.13 -10.03
CA PRO A 282 -26.75 -0.68 -11.37
C PRO A 282 -25.49 -0.15 -12.08
N GLY A 283 -25.14 1.11 -11.87
CA GLY A 283 -23.91 1.69 -12.43
C GLY A 283 -22.63 1.03 -11.91
N LEU A 284 -22.58 0.62 -10.64
CA LEU A 284 -21.44 -0.11 -10.09
C LEU A 284 -21.37 -1.54 -10.65
N GLU A 285 -22.52 -2.19 -10.88
CA GLU A 285 -22.57 -3.54 -11.46
C GLU A 285 -22.03 -3.56 -12.90
N LEU A 286 -22.44 -2.58 -13.70
CA LEU A 286 -21.91 -2.42 -15.05
C LEU A 286 -20.41 -2.14 -15.02
N ALA A 287 -19.95 -1.27 -14.11
CA ALA A 287 -18.53 -1.00 -13.96
C ALA A 287 -17.73 -2.25 -13.57
N GLU A 288 -18.28 -3.13 -12.71
CA GLU A 288 -17.63 -4.40 -12.34
C GLU A 288 -17.49 -5.31 -13.56
N THR A 289 -18.53 -5.38 -14.39
CA THR A 289 -18.53 -6.17 -15.63
C THR A 289 -17.45 -5.67 -16.59
N LEU A 290 -17.44 -4.38 -16.89
CA LEU A 290 -16.45 -3.75 -17.79
C LEU A 290 -15.02 -3.91 -17.26
N LEU A 291 -14.81 -3.77 -15.94
CA LEU A 291 -13.48 -3.94 -15.36
C LEU A 291 -13.01 -5.41 -15.41
N ASN A 292 -13.92 -6.36 -15.20
CA ASN A 292 -13.60 -7.78 -15.34
C ASN A 292 -13.20 -8.11 -16.78
N GLU A 293 -13.85 -7.53 -17.80
CA GLU A 293 -13.45 -7.68 -19.20
C GLU A 293 -12.01 -7.20 -19.45
N VAL A 294 -11.62 -6.02 -18.92
CA VAL A 294 -10.22 -5.52 -18.99
C VAL A 294 -9.24 -6.50 -18.33
N ILE A 295 -9.60 -7.03 -17.16
CA ILE A 295 -8.74 -7.95 -16.40
C ILE A 295 -8.55 -9.27 -17.15
N GLU A 296 -9.64 -9.88 -17.63
CA GLU A 296 -9.60 -11.15 -18.35
C GLU A 296 -8.85 -11.01 -19.68
N LEU A 297 -9.02 -9.89 -20.39
CA LEU A 297 -8.21 -9.56 -21.57
C LEU A 297 -6.71 -9.48 -21.22
N GLY A 298 -6.35 -8.75 -20.15
CA GLY A 298 -4.97 -8.64 -19.70
C GLY A 298 -4.35 -9.98 -19.32
N ILE A 299 -5.13 -10.89 -18.70
CA ILE A 299 -4.70 -12.25 -18.37
C ILE A 299 -4.54 -13.09 -19.65
N ALA A 300 -5.52 -13.09 -20.54
CA ALA A 300 -5.49 -13.83 -21.80
C ALA A 300 -4.27 -13.45 -22.66
N HIS A 301 -3.85 -12.19 -22.60
CA HIS A 301 -2.69 -11.67 -23.32
C HIS A 301 -1.37 -11.66 -22.52
N ARG A 302 -1.32 -12.30 -21.34
CA ARG A 302 -0.12 -12.42 -20.49
C ARG A 302 0.50 -11.08 -20.09
N LEU A 303 -0.35 -10.08 -19.89
CA LEU A 303 0.03 -8.76 -19.34
C LEU A 303 -0.27 -8.71 -17.83
N LEU A 304 -1.34 -9.38 -17.42
CA LEU A 304 -1.75 -9.54 -16.03
C LEU A 304 -1.74 -11.02 -15.64
N PHE A 305 -1.65 -11.28 -14.35
CA PHE A 305 -1.87 -12.60 -13.76
C PHE A 305 -2.48 -12.44 -12.35
N ARG A 306 -3.04 -13.51 -11.80
CA ARG A 306 -3.54 -13.50 -10.42
C ARG A 306 -2.35 -13.68 -9.48
N ARG A 307 -1.95 -12.62 -8.76
CA ARG A 307 -0.84 -12.71 -7.79
C ARG A 307 -1.30 -13.40 -6.51
N ASN A 308 -2.51 -13.07 -6.06
CA ASN A 308 -3.26 -13.74 -5.01
C ASN A 308 -4.76 -13.41 -5.20
N THR A 309 -5.61 -13.75 -4.22
CA THR A 309 -7.06 -13.56 -4.32
C THR A 309 -7.52 -12.09 -4.35
N TRP A 310 -6.68 -11.14 -3.93
CA TRP A 310 -7.00 -9.72 -3.87
C TRP A 310 -6.12 -8.83 -4.77
N LEU A 311 -4.93 -9.28 -5.15
CA LEU A 311 -3.95 -8.52 -5.93
C LEU A 311 -3.70 -9.17 -7.31
N LEU A 312 -3.60 -8.33 -8.34
CA LEU A 312 -3.10 -8.76 -9.65
C LEU A 312 -1.57 -8.60 -9.68
N GLY A 313 -0.90 -9.55 -10.32
CA GLY A 313 0.47 -9.38 -10.78
C GLY A 313 0.47 -8.91 -12.23
N TRP A 314 1.58 -8.34 -12.69
CA TRP A 314 1.67 -7.79 -14.02
C TRP A 314 3.09 -7.84 -14.58
N ARG A 315 3.15 -7.93 -15.91
CA ARG A 315 4.40 -7.78 -16.65
C ARG A 315 4.94 -6.36 -16.51
N PRO A 316 6.26 -6.14 -16.38
CA PRO A 316 6.85 -4.81 -16.41
C PRO A 316 6.32 -3.95 -17.55
N GLY A 317 5.94 -2.71 -17.22
CA GLY A 317 5.33 -1.76 -18.16
C GLY A 317 3.80 -1.80 -18.19
N THR A 318 3.16 -2.88 -17.74
CA THR A 318 1.70 -2.97 -17.64
C THR A 318 1.19 -2.29 -16.36
N PRO A 319 0.08 -1.53 -16.41
CA PRO A 319 -0.47 -0.78 -15.26
C PRO A 319 -1.27 -1.68 -14.28
N GLY A 320 -0.72 -2.82 -13.87
CA GLY A 320 -1.43 -3.78 -13.01
C GLY A 320 -1.74 -3.24 -11.61
N PHE A 321 -0.92 -2.33 -11.08
CA PHE A 321 -1.21 -1.65 -9.82
C PHE A 321 -2.49 -0.80 -9.91
N ALA A 322 -2.66 -0.08 -11.02
CA ALA A 322 -3.83 0.74 -11.30
C ALA A 322 -5.11 -0.09 -11.28
N VAL A 323 -5.10 -1.17 -12.08
CA VAL A 323 -6.23 -2.09 -12.22
C VAL A 323 -6.54 -2.79 -10.91
N SER A 324 -5.51 -3.15 -10.12
CA SER A 324 -5.70 -3.75 -8.79
C SER A 324 -6.41 -2.80 -7.83
N ASN A 325 -6.00 -1.53 -7.77
CA ASN A 325 -6.69 -0.54 -6.94
C ASN A 325 -8.14 -0.35 -7.38
N LEU A 326 -8.38 -0.19 -8.68
CA LEU A 326 -9.72 0.02 -9.20
C LEU A 326 -10.63 -1.17 -8.88
N ARG A 327 -10.13 -2.40 -9.07
CA ARG A 327 -10.83 -3.64 -8.73
C ARG A 327 -11.14 -3.73 -7.25
N ALA A 328 -10.16 -3.48 -6.39
CA ALA A 328 -10.33 -3.56 -4.95
C ALA A 328 -11.36 -2.55 -4.43
N MET A 329 -11.26 -1.29 -4.87
CA MET A 329 -12.16 -0.22 -4.46
C MET A 329 -13.60 -0.47 -4.94
N LEU A 330 -13.77 -0.86 -6.20
CA LEU A 330 -15.09 -1.16 -6.76
C LEU A 330 -15.73 -2.35 -6.07
N ARG A 331 -14.96 -3.42 -5.83
CA ARG A 331 -15.45 -4.60 -5.09
C ARG A 331 -15.76 -4.29 -3.63
N GLN A 332 -15.04 -3.38 -3.00
CA GLN A 332 -15.41 -2.95 -1.66
C GLN A 332 -16.73 -2.18 -1.69
N ALA A 333 -16.89 -1.22 -2.62
CA ALA A 333 -18.08 -0.38 -2.71
C ALA A 333 -19.37 -1.20 -2.84
N VAL A 334 -19.38 -2.23 -3.70
CA VAL A 334 -20.59 -3.03 -3.95
C VAL A 334 -20.95 -4.01 -2.82
N ARG A 335 -20.01 -4.28 -1.91
CA ARG A 335 -20.15 -5.30 -0.86
C ARG A 335 -20.39 -4.74 0.53
N LEU A 336 -20.17 -3.45 0.71
CA LEU A 336 -20.54 -2.77 1.95
C LEU A 336 -22.05 -2.49 1.96
N PRO A 337 -22.71 -2.57 3.13
CA PRO A 337 -24.08 -2.10 3.25
C PRO A 337 -24.14 -0.59 2.95
N PRO A 338 -25.16 -0.12 2.20
CA PRO A 338 -25.29 1.30 1.89
C PRO A 338 -25.59 2.12 3.15
N THR A 339 -24.98 3.30 3.21
CA THR A 339 -25.31 4.37 4.15
C THR A 339 -26.08 5.46 3.41
N ALA A 340 -26.88 6.26 4.11
CA ALA A 340 -27.63 7.35 3.46
C ALA A 340 -26.68 8.33 2.73
N ALA A 341 -25.51 8.60 3.30
CA ALA A 341 -24.49 9.45 2.69
C ALA A 341 -23.87 8.80 1.43
N ALA A 342 -23.63 7.49 1.45
CA ALA A 342 -23.10 6.77 0.30
C ALA A 342 -24.11 6.69 -0.86
N GLU A 343 -25.40 6.50 -0.56
CA GLU A 343 -26.45 6.48 -1.58
C GLU A 343 -26.58 7.82 -2.31
N VAL A 344 -26.54 8.94 -1.58
CA VAL A 344 -26.53 10.29 -2.18
C VAL A 344 -25.30 10.46 -3.06
N CYS A 345 -24.11 10.15 -2.52
CA CYS A 345 -22.85 10.24 -3.27
C CYS A 345 -22.87 9.41 -4.56
N ALA A 346 -23.37 8.17 -4.50
CA ALA A 346 -23.46 7.29 -5.66
C ALA A 346 -24.40 7.86 -6.74
N ARG A 347 -25.60 8.35 -6.35
CA ARG A 347 -26.56 8.94 -7.30
C ARG A 347 -26.02 10.19 -7.97
N GLU A 348 -25.40 11.09 -7.21
CA GLU A 348 -24.86 12.36 -7.73
C GLU A 348 -23.71 12.14 -8.74
N ASN A 349 -22.95 11.06 -8.57
CA ASN A 349 -21.77 10.78 -9.38
C ASN A 349 -22.00 9.73 -10.47
N GLU A 350 -23.18 9.10 -10.55
CA GLU A 350 -23.43 7.93 -11.42
C GLU A 350 -23.12 8.20 -12.91
N THR A 351 -23.71 9.25 -13.48
CA THR A 351 -23.52 9.61 -14.90
C THR A 351 -22.05 9.86 -15.22
N ARG A 352 -21.36 10.59 -14.35
CA ARG A 352 -19.93 10.90 -14.50
C ARG A 352 -19.09 9.64 -14.42
N PHE A 353 -19.31 8.84 -13.37
CA PHE A 353 -18.57 7.61 -13.10
C PHE A 353 -18.70 6.63 -14.27
N LEU A 354 -19.92 6.36 -14.73
CA LEU A 354 -20.17 5.48 -15.87
C LEU A 354 -19.59 6.01 -17.18
N GLY A 355 -19.69 7.32 -17.42
CA GLY A 355 -19.13 7.96 -18.62
C GLY A 355 -17.60 7.83 -18.69
N VAL A 356 -16.91 7.96 -17.54
CA VAL A 356 -15.47 7.71 -17.46
C VAL A 356 -15.17 6.21 -17.58
N MET A 357 -15.93 5.35 -16.90
CA MET A 357 -15.70 3.90 -16.90
C MET A 357 -15.82 3.28 -18.30
N ARG A 358 -16.79 3.71 -19.11
CA ARG A 358 -16.95 3.23 -20.50
C ARG A 358 -15.75 3.63 -21.38
N ARG A 359 -15.26 4.86 -21.25
CA ARG A 359 -14.08 5.35 -21.98
C ARG A 359 -12.81 4.64 -21.52
N PHE A 360 -12.66 4.50 -20.21
CA PHE A 360 -11.55 3.76 -19.61
C PHE A 360 -11.54 2.30 -20.10
N HIS A 361 -12.68 1.62 -20.08
CA HIS A 361 -12.80 0.25 -20.60
C HIS A 361 -12.35 0.15 -22.06
N ALA A 362 -12.92 0.96 -22.95
CA ALA A 362 -12.57 0.93 -24.36
C ALA A 362 -11.07 1.21 -24.60
N GLY A 363 -10.53 2.24 -23.94
CA GLY A 363 -9.13 2.61 -24.08
C GLY A 363 -8.17 1.60 -23.44
N ALA A 364 -8.49 1.04 -22.27
CA ALA A 364 -7.67 0.02 -21.62
C ALA A 364 -7.61 -1.28 -22.44
N CYS A 365 -8.74 -1.71 -23.02
CA CYS A 365 -8.78 -2.87 -23.91
C CYS A 365 -7.91 -2.66 -25.16
N ALA A 366 -8.05 -1.51 -25.82
CA ALA A 366 -7.21 -1.16 -26.97
C ALA A 366 -5.72 -1.09 -26.59
N SER A 367 -5.39 -0.37 -25.51
CA SER A 367 -4.02 -0.20 -25.04
C SER A 367 -3.37 -1.54 -24.68
N PHE A 368 -4.06 -2.46 -24.03
CA PHE A 368 -3.51 -3.79 -23.73
C PHE A 368 -3.20 -4.60 -25.00
N LEU A 369 -4.05 -4.53 -26.02
CA LEU A 369 -3.79 -5.19 -27.29
C LEU A 369 -2.60 -4.55 -28.02
N ASP A 370 -2.52 -3.22 -28.02
CA ASP A 370 -1.41 -2.46 -28.62
C ASP A 370 -0.08 -2.79 -27.93
N GLU A 371 -0.05 -2.82 -26.60
CA GLU A 371 1.13 -3.21 -25.80
C GLU A 371 1.57 -4.65 -26.10
N ARG A 372 0.60 -5.55 -26.22
CA ARG A 372 0.89 -6.95 -26.54
C ARG A 372 1.45 -7.09 -27.95
N LEU A 373 0.90 -6.36 -28.91
CA LEU A 373 1.38 -6.32 -30.28
C LEU A 373 2.80 -5.72 -30.34
N ALA A 374 3.02 -4.59 -29.68
CA ALA A 374 4.33 -3.92 -29.60
C ALA A 374 5.40 -4.86 -29.04
N ALA A 375 5.10 -5.55 -27.93
CA ALA A 375 6.02 -6.52 -27.33
C ALA A 375 6.30 -7.73 -28.22
N THR A 376 5.40 -8.07 -29.14
CA THR A 376 5.58 -9.15 -30.10
C THR A 376 6.47 -8.68 -31.26
N LEU A 377 6.18 -7.50 -31.81
CA LEU A 377 6.89 -6.93 -32.95
C LEU A 377 8.29 -6.42 -32.61
N SER A 378 8.56 -6.05 -31.34
CA SER A 378 9.89 -5.61 -30.88
C SER A 378 10.98 -6.66 -31.10
N ARG A 379 10.61 -7.95 -31.18
CA ARG A 379 11.53 -9.06 -31.51
C ARG A 379 11.98 -9.08 -32.97
N PHE A 380 11.28 -8.37 -33.85
CA PHE A 380 11.48 -8.41 -35.30
C PHE A 380 12.02 -7.09 -35.89
N GLY A 381 12.39 -6.12 -35.04
CA GLY A 381 13.22 -4.93 -35.34
C GLY A 381 12.61 -3.87 -36.26
N ARG A 382 12.04 -4.25 -37.41
CA ARG A 382 11.53 -3.33 -38.45
C ARG A 382 10.04 -3.00 -38.32
N MET A 383 9.34 -3.60 -37.36
CA MET A 383 7.89 -3.45 -37.16
C MET A 383 7.54 -2.95 -35.74
N ALA A 384 8.51 -2.45 -34.96
CA ALA A 384 8.24 -1.95 -33.62
C ALA A 384 7.24 -0.77 -33.69
N LEU A 385 6.17 -0.86 -32.89
CA LEU A 385 5.21 0.24 -32.75
C LEU A 385 5.90 1.45 -32.08
N PRO A 386 5.51 2.69 -32.41
CA PRO A 386 6.13 3.88 -31.82
C PRO A 386 5.84 3.97 -30.32
N GLU A 387 6.87 3.83 -29.49
CA GLU A 387 6.79 3.98 -28.02
C GLU A 387 6.09 5.26 -27.55
N PRO A 388 6.25 6.43 -28.21
CA PRO A 388 5.52 7.64 -27.81
C PRO A 388 3.99 7.50 -27.86
N VAL A 389 3.46 6.72 -28.81
CA VAL A 389 2.01 6.50 -28.94
C VAL A 389 1.49 5.67 -27.77
N LEU A 390 2.17 4.57 -27.44
CA LEU A 390 1.84 3.73 -26.29
C LEU A 390 1.95 4.53 -24.98
N ALA A 391 2.98 5.38 -24.86
CA ALA A 391 3.17 6.24 -23.70
C ALA A 391 2.03 7.24 -23.49
N LEU A 392 1.53 7.85 -24.57
CA LEU A 392 0.38 8.76 -24.51
C LEU A 392 -0.90 8.04 -24.09
N GLN A 393 -1.19 6.87 -24.67
CA GLN A 393 -2.34 6.05 -24.26
C GLN A 393 -2.28 5.72 -22.76
N ARG A 394 -1.11 5.28 -22.27
CA ARG A 394 -0.91 4.99 -20.84
C ARG A 394 -1.11 6.24 -19.98
N LEU A 395 -0.62 7.40 -20.41
CA LEU A 395 -0.75 8.65 -19.68
C LEU A 395 -2.22 9.10 -19.57
N GLU A 396 -3.01 8.97 -20.64
CA GLU A 396 -4.44 9.32 -20.63
C GLU A 396 -5.24 8.38 -19.73
N LEU A 397 -4.97 7.08 -19.80
CA LEU A 397 -5.72 6.06 -19.06
C LEU A 397 -5.33 6.00 -17.58
N PHE A 398 -4.03 6.06 -17.29
CA PHE A 398 -3.48 5.75 -15.97
C PHE A 398 -2.65 6.90 -15.38
N GLY A 399 -2.38 7.97 -16.12
CA GLY A 399 -1.49 9.03 -15.68
C GLY A 399 -0.02 8.59 -15.61
N PRO A 400 0.86 9.41 -15.00
CA PRO A 400 2.26 9.05 -14.86
C PRO A 400 2.43 7.78 -13.99
N PRO A 401 3.49 6.99 -14.23
CA PRO A 401 3.82 5.84 -13.40
C PRO A 401 3.85 6.22 -11.90
N PRO A 402 3.34 5.34 -11.02
CA PRO A 402 2.95 3.95 -11.27
C PRO A 402 1.47 3.75 -11.68
N GLY A 403 0.78 4.78 -12.16
CA GLY A 403 -0.50 4.60 -12.85
C GLY A 403 -1.75 4.76 -11.96
N VAL A 404 -1.91 5.89 -11.28
CA VAL A 404 -3.14 6.23 -10.53
C VAL A 404 -3.63 7.65 -10.82
N GLY A 405 -3.38 8.12 -12.02
CA GLY A 405 -3.89 9.36 -12.60
C GLY A 405 -4.73 9.05 -13.85
N GLY A 406 -4.88 10.03 -14.75
CA GLY A 406 -5.71 9.87 -15.94
C GLY A 406 -7.15 9.47 -15.60
N MET A 407 -7.80 8.73 -16.49
CA MET A 407 -9.17 8.23 -16.28
C MET A 407 -9.26 7.28 -15.07
N CYS A 408 -8.26 6.42 -14.85
CA CYS A 408 -8.20 5.53 -13.69
C CYS A 408 -8.18 6.32 -12.37
N GLY A 409 -7.38 7.39 -12.31
CA GLY A 409 -7.30 8.27 -11.14
C GLY A 409 -8.63 8.97 -10.84
N GLU A 410 -9.37 9.38 -11.88
CA GLU A 410 -10.71 9.95 -11.72
C GLU A 410 -11.69 8.92 -11.15
N LEU A 411 -11.71 7.70 -11.70
CA LEU A 411 -12.55 6.60 -11.18
C LEU A 411 -12.21 6.27 -9.73
N LEU A 412 -10.91 6.19 -9.41
CA LEU A 412 -10.43 5.93 -8.06
C LEU A 412 -10.83 7.02 -7.07
N ALA A 413 -10.78 8.30 -7.45
CA ALA A 413 -11.19 9.39 -6.58
C ALA A 413 -12.68 9.32 -6.23
N LEU A 414 -13.53 8.99 -7.21
CA LEU A 414 -14.98 8.81 -6.99
C LEU A 414 -15.26 7.61 -6.08
N LEU A 415 -14.57 6.48 -6.29
CA LEU A 415 -14.71 5.30 -5.43
C LEU A 415 -14.12 5.51 -4.04
N ASP A 416 -13.04 6.28 -3.90
CA ASP A 416 -12.43 6.62 -2.61
C ASP A 416 -13.38 7.43 -1.72
N ASP A 417 -14.12 8.40 -2.29
CA ASP A 417 -15.18 9.12 -1.57
C ASP A 417 -16.36 8.22 -1.21
N LEU A 418 -16.81 7.40 -2.17
CA LEU A 418 -17.92 6.48 -1.93
C LEU A 418 -17.61 5.46 -0.83
N VAL A 419 -16.45 4.80 -0.91
CA VAL A 419 -16.04 3.78 0.08
C VAL A 419 -15.83 4.39 1.46
N PHE A 420 -15.29 5.62 1.55
CA PHE A 420 -15.21 6.33 2.82
C PHE A 420 -16.58 6.50 3.48
N ARG A 421 -17.59 6.91 2.71
CA ARG A 421 -18.97 7.10 3.20
C ARG A 421 -19.66 5.79 3.55
N LEU A 422 -19.31 4.70 2.86
CA LEU A 422 -19.80 3.34 3.18
C LEU A 422 -19.18 2.79 4.47
N LEU A 423 -17.98 3.25 4.84
CA LEU A 423 -17.27 2.82 6.05
C LEU A 423 -17.43 3.79 7.24
N GLY A 424 -17.94 5.00 6.99
CA GLY A 424 -17.88 6.14 7.91
C GLY A 424 -19.12 6.38 8.76
N ASP A 425 -19.96 5.36 8.96
CA ASP A 425 -21.13 5.41 9.85
C ASP A 425 -20.85 4.78 11.22
#